data_AF-A0A1F3E8A8-F1
#
_entry.id   AF-A0A1F3E8A8-F1
#
_cell.length_a   1.000
_cell.length_b   1.000
_cell.length_c   1.000
_cell.angle_alpha   90.00
_cell.angle_beta   90.00
_cell.angle_gamma   90.00
#
_symmetry.space_group_name_H-M   'P 1'
#
loop_
_entity.id
_entity.type
_entity.pdbx_description
1 polymer ?
#
loop_
_entity_poly.entity_id
_entity_poly.type
_entity_poly.pdbx_seq_one_letter_code
_entity_poly.pdbx_strand_id
1 'polypeptide(L)'
;MKIYSIFKLFIILAVIPNFLYSQNSKDNATNETLEEEFSSVMFNVSYTSNNMEYLTGVTEKLPTLFATISYFHKTGLYTGIDYSSSSGDSLNSHEYSLQAGYQKYFDNGFDIDLSYSWHNFSGDSLLEGINYNHSIDLSAGIEAGKFYLSGNGSYKLGTTNNFFSELSLSRFIQIDKIFTKHDVLMINPGISISFGTDYWLYENMSLTEKQTTFTELENQGYSYENFSYEGFTIFLPVSYGIKNIYLTGSWLYKIPGNKYEYLGWENQSGIMFSLTYFLNFNK
;
A
#
# COMPACT_ATOMS: atom_id res chain seq x y z
N MET A 1 17.76 3.94 21.11
CA MET A 1 18.45 2.66 20.84
C MET A 1 17.56 1.69 20.02
N LYS A 2 17.04 2.08 18.84
CA LYS A 2 16.06 1.26 18.09
C LYS A 2 16.16 1.30 16.55
N ILE A 3 16.66 2.38 15.92
CA ILE A 3 16.75 2.47 14.45
C ILE A 3 17.89 1.61 13.87
N TYR A 4 19.06 1.63 14.50
CA TYR A 4 20.23 0.86 14.04
C TYR A 4 20.02 -0.66 14.00
N SER A 5 19.19 -1.21 14.89
CA SER A 5 18.92 -2.66 14.93
C SER A 5 17.97 -3.09 13.81
N ILE A 6 16.97 -2.26 13.47
CA ILE A 6 16.02 -2.52 12.36
C ILE A 6 16.75 -2.37 11.02
N PHE A 7 17.57 -1.32 10.88
CA PHE A 7 18.39 -1.12 9.69
C PHE A 7 19.39 -2.27 9.48
N LYS A 8 19.98 -2.81 10.56
CA LYS A 8 20.82 -4.01 10.49
C LYS A 8 20.04 -5.25 10.09
N LEU A 9 18.82 -5.47 10.59
CA LEU A 9 17.99 -6.60 10.18
C LEU A 9 17.60 -6.51 8.69
N PHE A 10 17.27 -5.31 8.22
CA PHE A 10 16.98 -5.05 6.80
C PHE A 10 18.21 -5.28 5.91
N ILE A 11 19.38 -4.77 6.32
CA ILE A 11 20.66 -5.05 5.63
C ILE A 11 20.95 -6.55 5.66
N ILE A 12 20.74 -7.25 6.77
CA ILE A 12 20.96 -8.70 6.84
C ILE A 12 20.02 -9.43 5.87
N LEU A 13 18.71 -9.12 5.85
CA LEU A 13 17.76 -9.73 4.92
C LEU A 13 18.02 -9.39 3.45
N ALA A 14 18.44 -8.15 3.16
CA ALA A 14 18.76 -7.69 1.82
C ALA A 14 20.11 -8.24 1.31
N VAL A 15 21.07 -8.44 2.21
CA VAL A 15 22.46 -8.80 1.89
C VAL A 15 22.74 -10.28 2.06
N ILE A 16 21.84 -11.16 2.59
CA ILE A 16 22.06 -12.63 2.59
C ILE A 16 22.46 -13.07 1.16
N PRO A 17 23.75 -13.36 0.92
CA PRO A 17 24.21 -13.85 -0.36
C PRO A 17 24.18 -15.38 -0.31
N ASN A 18 23.71 -15.98 -1.40
CA ASN A 18 24.18 -17.28 -1.87
C ASN A 18 23.81 -18.56 -1.11
N PHE A 19 22.58 -18.69 -0.57
CA PHE A 19 22.04 -20.03 -0.23
C PHE A 19 20.69 -20.38 -0.85
N LEU A 20 20.16 -19.56 -1.76
CA LEU A 20 18.99 -19.89 -2.55
C LEU A 20 19.31 -19.72 -4.04
N TYR A 21 20.09 -20.67 -4.56
CA TYR A 21 20.09 -20.97 -5.99
C TYR A 21 18.77 -21.65 -6.32
N SER A 22 17.78 -20.86 -6.75
CA SER A 22 16.67 -21.35 -7.57
C SER A 22 16.05 -20.18 -8.34
N GLN A 23 16.87 -19.51 -9.16
CA GLN A 23 16.39 -18.64 -10.24
C GLN A 23 17.25 -18.86 -11.49
N ASN A 24 17.42 -20.14 -11.83
CA ASN A 24 17.71 -20.58 -13.18
C ASN A 24 16.65 -21.63 -13.53
N SER A 25 15.44 -21.21 -13.88
CA SER A 25 14.55 -22.03 -14.70
C SER A 25 15.01 -21.93 -16.16
N LYS A 26 16.23 -22.42 -16.41
CA LYS A 26 16.68 -22.89 -17.72
C LYS A 26 17.16 -24.31 -17.53
N ASP A 27 16.23 -25.18 -17.16
CA ASP A 27 16.36 -26.60 -17.45
C ASP A 27 15.31 -26.96 -18.49
N ASN A 28 15.81 -27.47 -19.61
CA ASN A 28 15.06 -27.92 -20.76
C ASN A 28 14.02 -28.98 -20.34
N ALA A 29 12.77 -28.57 -20.24
CA ALA A 29 11.62 -29.45 -20.40
C ALA A 29 10.66 -28.75 -21.37
N THR A 30 10.69 -29.21 -22.61
CA THR A 30 9.65 -29.01 -23.61
C THR A 30 8.27 -29.25 -23.00
N ASN A 31 7.56 -28.17 -22.71
CA ASN A 31 6.12 -28.02 -22.79
C ASN A 31 5.82 -26.53 -22.60
N GLU A 32 5.54 -25.85 -23.72
CA GLU A 32 4.84 -24.57 -23.74
C GLU A 32 3.56 -24.71 -22.92
N THR A 33 3.62 -24.30 -21.66
CA THR A 33 2.41 -23.88 -20.96
C THR A 33 2.39 -22.37 -21.13
N LEU A 34 1.76 -21.93 -22.23
CA LEU A 34 1.15 -20.61 -22.28
C LEU A 34 0.48 -20.41 -20.91
N GLU A 35 0.88 -19.39 -20.16
CA GLU A 35 0.19 -19.02 -18.92
C GLU A 35 -1.29 -18.90 -19.26
N GLU A 36 -2.12 -19.79 -18.72
CA GLU A 36 -3.54 -19.78 -19.03
C GLU A 36 -4.11 -18.49 -18.45
N GLU A 37 -4.43 -17.51 -19.31
CA GLU A 37 -5.12 -16.30 -18.89
C GLU A 37 -6.56 -16.66 -18.45
N PHE A 38 -6.73 -16.91 -17.15
CA PHE A 38 -8.04 -17.13 -16.53
C PHE A 38 -8.61 -15.81 -16.01
N SER A 39 -9.94 -15.73 -16.01
CA SER A 39 -10.63 -14.70 -15.23
C SER A 39 -10.75 -15.19 -13.79
N SER A 40 -10.73 -14.30 -12.80
CA SER A 40 -10.78 -14.67 -11.39
C SER A 40 -11.61 -13.71 -10.56
N VAL A 41 -12.13 -14.20 -9.44
CA VAL A 41 -12.64 -13.35 -8.36
C VAL A 41 -11.69 -13.47 -7.16
N MET A 42 -11.26 -12.34 -6.65
CA MET A 42 -10.53 -12.22 -5.39
C MET A 42 -11.50 -11.78 -4.29
N PHE A 43 -11.45 -12.48 -3.17
CA PHE A 43 -12.04 -12.07 -1.90
C PHE A 43 -10.90 -11.83 -0.92
N ASN A 44 -10.85 -10.66 -0.29
CA ASN A 44 -9.88 -10.36 0.75
C ASN A 44 -10.60 -9.78 1.97
N VAL A 45 -10.19 -10.22 3.16
CA VAL A 45 -10.54 -9.56 4.42
C VAL A 45 -9.25 -9.29 5.17
N SER A 46 -9.08 -8.06 5.64
CA SER A 46 -7.91 -7.64 6.41
C SER A 46 -8.30 -6.97 7.71
N TYR A 47 -7.46 -7.11 8.73
CA TYR A 47 -7.65 -6.50 10.04
C TYR A 47 -6.37 -5.86 10.54
N THR A 48 -6.52 -4.71 11.16
CA THR A 48 -5.46 -4.02 11.89
C THR A 48 -6.00 -3.39 13.16
N SER A 49 -5.10 -3.11 14.11
CA SER A 49 -5.40 -2.33 15.31
C SER A 49 -4.15 -1.53 15.68
N ASN A 50 -3.80 -0.64 14.77
CA ASN A 50 -2.63 0.21 14.90
C ASN A 50 -2.97 1.42 15.76
N ASN A 51 -1.94 2.00 16.36
CA ASN A 51 -2.04 3.31 16.98
C ASN A 51 -2.15 4.34 15.86
N MET A 52 -3.21 5.14 15.88
CA MET A 52 -3.41 6.26 14.98
C MET A 52 -3.49 7.54 15.79
N GLU A 53 -2.74 8.54 15.34
CA GLU A 53 -2.89 9.91 15.82
C GLU A 53 -3.81 10.64 14.85
N TYR A 54 -5.02 10.98 15.31
CA TYR A 54 -6.04 11.68 14.52
C TYR A 54 -6.27 13.11 15.00
N LEU A 55 -5.73 13.47 16.17
CA LEU A 55 -5.61 14.82 16.71
C LEU A 55 -4.24 14.93 17.36
N THR A 56 -3.60 16.10 17.25
CA THR A 56 -2.25 16.33 17.81
C THR A 56 -2.20 15.94 19.29
N GLY A 57 -1.34 14.97 19.61
CA GLY A 57 -1.15 14.45 20.97
C GLY A 57 -2.20 13.44 21.45
N VAL A 58 -3.15 13.04 20.60
CA VAL A 58 -4.14 12.00 20.89
C VAL A 58 -3.87 10.78 20.02
N THR A 59 -3.30 9.74 20.62
CA THR A 59 -3.05 8.46 19.97
C THR A 59 -3.97 7.40 20.55
N GLU A 60 -4.79 6.79 19.71
CA GLU A 60 -5.63 5.67 20.11
C GLU A 60 -5.43 4.48 19.19
N LYS A 61 -5.74 3.29 19.72
CA LYS A 61 -5.83 2.12 18.88
C LYS A 61 -7.10 2.22 18.05
N LEU A 62 -6.94 2.13 16.74
CA LEU A 62 -8.05 2.10 15.81
C LEU A 62 -8.14 0.71 15.18
N PRO A 63 -8.92 -0.22 15.77
CA PRO A 63 -9.39 -1.40 15.08
C PRO A 63 -10.04 -1.04 13.74
N THR A 64 -9.46 -1.53 12.65
CA THR A 64 -9.99 -1.34 11.31
C THR A 64 -10.11 -2.68 10.60
N LEU A 65 -11.30 -2.93 10.05
CA LEU A 65 -11.61 -4.06 9.19
C LEU A 65 -11.66 -3.57 7.74
N PHE A 66 -11.03 -4.32 6.85
CA PHE A 66 -11.12 -4.11 5.41
C PHE A 66 -11.71 -5.35 4.74
N ALA A 67 -12.53 -5.16 3.73
CA ALA A 67 -13.05 -6.21 2.88
C ALA A 67 -13.02 -5.77 1.42
N THR A 68 -12.42 -6.58 0.55
CA THR A 68 -12.31 -6.31 -0.88
C THR A 68 -12.86 -7.49 -1.68
N ILE A 69 -13.64 -7.18 -2.70
CA ILE A 69 -14.09 -8.13 -3.71
C ILE A 69 -13.72 -7.57 -5.07
N SER A 70 -12.92 -8.30 -5.85
CA SER A 70 -12.49 -7.86 -7.18
C SER A 70 -12.67 -8.96 -8.21
N TYR A 71 -13.18 -8.61 -9.39
CA TYR A 71 -13.22 -9.47 -10.56
C TYR A 71 -12.16 -9.02 -11.56
N PHE A 72 -11.29 -9.95 -11.95
CA PHE A 72 -10.27 -9.76 -12.97
C PHE A 72 -10.65 -10.55 -14.22
N HIS A 73 -10.80 -9.86 -15.34
CA HIS A 73 -10.97 -10.50 -16.64
C HIS A 73 -9.59 -10.77 -17.25
N LYS A 74 -9.48 -11.89 -17.98
CA LYS A 74 -8.26 -12.30 -18.70
C LYS A 74 -7.64 -11.23 -19.62
N THR A 75 -8.41 -10.24 -20.07
CA THR A 75 -7.88 -9.14 -20.91
C THR A 75 -7.08 -8.11 -20.13
N GLY A 76 -7.06 -8.19 -18.79
CA GLY A 76 -6.48 -7.19 -17.90
C GLY A 76 -7.49 -6.19 -17.32
N LEU A 77 -8.73 -6.17 -17.83
CA LEU A 77 -9.79 -5.34 -17.26
C LEU A 77 -10.24 -5.90 -15.90
N TYR A 78 -10.51 -5.04 -14.94
CA TYR A 78 -11.04 -5.45 -13.65
C TYR A 78 -12.05 -4.46 -13.09
N THR A 79 -12.82 -4.93 -12.12
CA THR A 79 -13.69 -4.11 -11.28
C THR A 79 -13.67 -4.65 -9.86
N GLY A 80 -13.93 -3.80 -8.87
CA GLY A 80 -13.96 -4.23 -7.48
C GLY A 80 -14.77 -3.31 -6.59
N ILE A 81 -15.00 -3.81 -5.39
CA ILE A 81 -15.63 -3.09 -4.29
C ILE A 81 -14.72 -3.25 -3.08
N ASP A 82 -14.39 -2.12 -2.47
CA ASP A 82 -13.67 -2.06 -1.20
C ASP A 82 -14.61 -1.54 -0.13
N TYR A 83 -14.47 -2.08 1.07
CA TYR A 83 -15.13 -1.63 2.28
C TYR A 83 -14.10 -1.51 3.39
N SER A 84 -14.12 -0.42 4.12
CA SER A 84 -13.37 -0.26 5.36
C SER A 84 -14.32 0.12 6.49
N SER A 85 -14.03 -0.32 7.71
CA SER A 85 -14.69 0.17 8.90
C SER A 85 -13.69 0.29 10.03
N SER A 86 -13.61 1.51 10.56
CA SER A 86 -12.73 1.86 11.67
C SER A 86 -13.59 2.14 12.90
N SER A 87 -13.21 1.56 14.03
CA SER A 87 -13.95 1.69 15.29
C SER A 87 -13.00 2.01 16.44
N GLY A 88 -13.32 3.05 17.21
CA GLY A 88 -12.69 3.42 18.47
C GLY A 88 -13.75 3.63 19.56
N ASP A 89 -13.32 4.06 20.75
CA ASP A 89 -14.23 4.20 21.91
C ASP A 89 -15.35 5.23 21.69
N SER A 90 -15.06 6.30 20.93
CA SER A 90 -16.04 7.34 20.55
C SER A 90 -16.11 7.64 19.06
N LEU A 91 -15.23 7.04 18.25
CA LEU A 91 -15.10 7.32 16.83
C LEU A 91 -15.53 6.09 16.02
N ASN A 92 -16.30 6.31 14.97
CA ASN A 92 -16.67 5.26 14.04
C ASN A 92 -16.73 5.82 12.63
N SER A 93 -16.14 5.11 11.68
CA SER A 93 -16.29 5.38 10.27
C SER A 93 -16.45 4.11 9.47
N HIS A 94 -17.11 4.27 8.34
CA HIS A 94 -17.17 3.27 7.31
C HIS A 94 -17.02 3.94 5.95
N GLU A 95 -16.27 3.29 5.09
CA GLU A 95 -16.04 3.74 3.73
C GLU A 95 -16.34 2.60 2.78
N TYR A 96 -16.76 2.96 1.59
CA TYR A 96 -16.82 2.02 0.49
C TYR A 96 -16.39 2.69 -0.80
N SER A 97 -15.72 1.91 -1.63
CA SER A 97 -15.25 2.35 -2.93
C SER A 97 -15.67 1.37 -4.01
N LEU A 98 -16.03 1.90 -5.17
CA LEU A 98 -16.24 1.14 -6.40
C LEU A 98 -15.10 1.47 -7.34
N GLN A 99 -14.42 0.44 -7.84
CA GLN A 99 -13.27 0.63 -8.73
C GLN A 99 -13.45 -0.12 -10.05
N ALA A 100 -12.85 0.45 -11.10
CA ALA A 100 -12.64 -0.21 -12.37
C ALA A 100 -11.28 0.21 -12.94
N GLY A 101 -10.60 -0.72 -13.58
CA GLY A 101 -9.26 -0.48 -14.07
C GLY A 101 -8.80 -1.45 -15.14
N TYR A 102 -7.56 -1.26 -15.54
CA TYR A 102 -6.85 -2.08 -16.49
C TYR A 102 -5.43 -2.31 -15.99
N GLN A 103 -5.06 -3.58 -15.84
CA GLN A 103 -3.70 -4.00 -15.53
C GLN A 103 -3.11 -4.82 -16.68
N LYS A 104 -1.81 -4.67 -16.92
CA LYS A 104 -1.08 -5.50 -17.88
C LYS A 104 0.32 -5.77 -17.41
N TYR A 105 0.68 -7.05 -17.45
CA TYR A 105 2.04 -7.55 -17.25
C TYR A 105 2.62 -7.89 -18.62
N PHE A 106 3.86 -7.51 -18.85
CA PHE A 106 4.58 -7.76 -20.10
C PHE A 106 5.72 -8.76 -19.83
N ASP A 107 6.03 -9.60 -20.81
CA ASP A 107 7.03 -10.67 -20.68
C ASP A 107 8.45 -10.18 -20.36
N ASN A 108 8.71 -8.88 -20.52
CA ASN A 108 9.99 -8.25 -20.15
C ASN A 108 10.05 -7.82 -18.68
N GLY A 109 9.08 -8.22 -17.85
CA GLY A 109 8.99 -7.89 -16.43
C GLY A 109 8.52 -6.46 -16.16
N PHE A 110 8.04 -5.73 -17.18
CA PHE A 110 7.38 -4.45 -17.00
C PHE A 110 5.88 -4.67 -16.74
N ASP A 111 5.27 -3.85 -15.90
CA ASP A 111 3.83 -3.86 -15.66
C ASP A 111 3.27 -2.45 -15.50
N ILE A 112 1.97 -2.31 -15.76
CA ILE A 112 1.22 -1.08 -15.62
C ILE A 112 -0.20 -1.37 -15.14
N ASP A 113 -0.71 -0.53 -14.24
CA ASP A 113 -2.10 -0.50 -13.79
C ASP A 113 -2.62 0.93 -13.88
N LEU A 114 -3.79 1.11 -14.49
CA LEU A 114 -4.54 2.36 -14.46
C LEU A 114 -5.94 2.06 -13.94
N SER A 115 -6.38 2.80 -12.94
CA SER A 115 -7.70 2.65 -12.35
C SER A 115 -8.37 3.96 -12.02
N TYR A 116 -9.69 3.87 -11.94
CA TYR A 116 -10.56 4.91 -11.43
C TYR A 116 -11.41 4.32 -10.31
N SER A 117 -11.56 5.08 -9.23
CA SER A 117 -12.46 4.74 -8.15
C SER A 117 -13.44 5.87 -7.84
N TRP A 118 -14.65 5.49 -7.45
CA TRP A 118 -15.57 6.35 -6.73
C TRP A 118 -15.59 5.92 -5.27
N HIS A 119 -15.44 6.88 -4.37
CA HIS A 119 -15.30 6.69 -2.93
C HIS A 119 -16.41 7.43 -2.18
N ASN A 120 -16.92 6.81 -1.12
CA ASN A 120 -17.84 7.44 -0.19
C ASN A 120 -17.44 7.15 1.25
N PHE A 121 -17.23 8.22 2.00
CA PHE A 121 -16.96 8.20 3.43
C PHE A 121 -18.22 8.49 4.23
N SER A 122 -18.43 7.77 5.32
CA SER A 122 -19.45 8.11 6.31
C SER A 122 -18.97 7.79 7.71
N GLY A 123 -18.99 8.78 8.59
CA GLY A 123 -18.52 8.62 9.96
C GLY A 123 -18.02 9.92 10.55
N ASP A 124 -17.22 9.78 11.59
CA ASP A 124 -16.52 10.91 12.20
C ASP A 124 -15.46 11.49 11.25
N SER A 125 -15.54 12.79 10.95
CA SER A 125 -14.63 13.48 10.03
C SER A 125 -13.16 13.40 10.46
N LEU A 126 -12.87 13.15 11.74
CA LEU A 126 -11.50 12.93 12.22
C LEU A 126 -10.86 11.65 11.63
N LEU A 127 -11.68 10.71 11.14
CA LEU A 127 -11.23 9.46 10.55
C LEU A 127 -11.20 9.47 9.01
N GLU A 128 -11.69 10.51 8.34
CA GLU A 128 -11.78 10.58 6.86
C GLU A 128 -10.39 10.67 6.20
N GLY A 129 -9.39 11.20 6.91
CA GLY A 129 -8.03 11.40 6.38
C GLY A 129 -7.98 12.46 5.29
N ILE A 130 -8.44 12.14 4.08
CA ILE A 130 -8.54 13.04 2.94
C ILE A 130 -9.98 13.01 2.42
N ASN A 131 -10.62 14.17 2.32
CA ASN A 131 -11.94 14.29 1.74
C ASN A 131 -11.86 14.19 0.20
N TYR A 132 -12.37 13.10 -0.37
CA TYR A 132 -12.47 12.93 -1.83
C TYR A 132 -13.61 11.98 -2.22
N ASN A 133 -14.14 12.16 -3.43
CA ASN A 133 -15.16 11.27 -3.99
C ASN A 133 -14.68 10.48 -5.20
N HIS A 134 -13.61 10.93 -5.85
CA HIS A 134 -13.07 10.24 -7.01
C HIS A 134 -11.55 10.13 -6.91
N SER A 135 -11.00 9.02 -7.39
CA SER A 135 -9.57 8.89 -7.61
C SER A 135 -9.23 8.35 -8.98
N ILE A 136 -8.07 8.77 -9.47
CA ILE A 136 -7.39 8.17 -10.62
C ILE A 136 -6.04 7.72 -10.13
N ASP A 137 -5.74 6.45 -10.29
CA ASP A 137 -4.53 5.82 -9.77
C ASP A 137 -3.77 5.17 -10.93
N LEU A 138 -2.47 5.43 -11.01
CA LEU A 138 -1.55 4.89 -12.00
C LEU A 138 -0.38 4.24 -11.28
N SER A 139 -0.13 2.97 -11.60
CA SER A 139 1.00 2.20 -11.09
C SER A 139 1.80 1.69 -12.26
N ALA A 140 3.13 1.71 -12.15
CA ALA A 140 4.00 1.05 -13.12
C ALA A 140 5.23 0.50 -12.42
N GLY A 141 5.72 -0.63 -12.91
CA GLY A 141 6.93 -1.23 -12.36
C GLY A 141 7.73 -2.04 -13.36
N ILE A 142 8.94 -2.41 -12.95
CA ILE A 142 9.86 -3.19 -13.75
C ILE A 142 10.72 -4.11 -12.87
N GLU A 143 10.84 -5.35 -13.30
CA GLU A 143 11.79 -6.30 -12.74
C GLU A 143 13.21 -6.01 -13.24
N ALA A 144 14.08 -5.61 -12.32
CA ALA A 144 15.50 -5.38 -12.55
C ALA A 144 16.33 -6.43 -11.81
N GLY A 145 16.47 -7.61 -12.43
CA GLY A 145 17.20 -8.73 -11.85
C GLY A 145 16.44 -9.35 -10.66
N LYS A 146 16.94 -9.14 -9.44
CA LYS A 146 16.30 -9.65 -8.21
C LYS A 146 15.42 -8.63 -7.51
N PHE A 147 15.32 -7.44 -8.08
CA PHE A 147 14.63 -6.32 -7.49
C PHE A 147 13.48 -5.89 -8.38
N TYR A 148 12.44 -5.39 -7.76
CA TYR A 148 11.32 -4.76 -8.43
C TYR A 148 11.33 -3.28 -8.09
N LEU A 149 11.37 -2.45 -9.13
CA LEU A 149 11.30 -1.00 -9.04
C LEU A 149 9.91 -0.58 -9.50
N SER A 150 9.20 0.19 -8.69
CA SER A 150 7.87 0.67 -9.06
C SER A 150 7.64 2.11 -8.66
N GLY A 151 6.69 2.73 -9.37
CA GLY A 151 6.19 4.06 -9.12
C GLY A 151 4.67 4.08 -9.15
N ASN A 152 4.09 4.75 -8.16
CA ASN A 152 2.65 4.94 -8.03
C ASN A 152 2.35 6.44 -8.10
N GLY A 153 1.21 6.78 -8.70
CA GLY A 153 0.66 8.13 -8.74
C GLY A 153 -0.85 8.07 -8.46
N SER A 154 -1.34 8.88 -7.54
CA SER A 154 -2.74 8.93 -7.15
C SER A 154 -3.24 10.35 -7.18
N TYR A 155 -4.29 10.62 -7.96
CA TYR A 155 -4.95 11.91 -8.00
C TYR A 155 -6.33 11.79 -7.36
N LYS A 156 -6.53 12.47 -6.23
CA LYS A 156 -7.76 12.50 -5.44
C LYS A 156 -8.52 13.79 -5.73
N LEU A 157 -9.77 13.66 -6.13
CA LEU A 157 -10.70 14.75 -6.47
C LEU A 157 -11.74 14.88 -5.35
N GLY A 158 -11.67 15.98 -4.60
CA GLY A 158 -12.54 16.27 -3.47
C GLY A 158 -12.75 17.77 -3.28
N THR A 159 -12.94 18.22 -2.04
CA THR A 159 -12.95 19.65 -1.71
C THR A 159 -11.65 20.32 -2.15
N THR A 160 -10.52 19.68 -1.85
CA THR A 160 -9.20 20.02 -2.39
C THR A 160 -8.70 18.89 -3.27
N ASN A 161 -8.11 19.24 -4.41
CA ASN A 161 -7.53 18.24 -5.31
C ASN A 161 -6.12 17.92 -4.85
N ASN A 162 -5.84 16.64 -4.60
CA ASN A 162 -4.56 16.21 -4.07
C ASN A 162 -3.90 15.20 -5.01
N PHE A 163 -2.58 15.34 -5.19
CA PHE A 163 -1.76 14.41 -5.95
C PHE A 163 -0.69 13.80 -5.05
N PHE A 164 -0.61 12.48 -5.05
CA PHE A 164 0.37 11.70 -4.32
C PHE A 164 1.19 10.86 -5.29
N SER A 165 2.46 10.65 -4.97
CA SER A 165 3.32 9.76 -5.71
C SER A 165 4.25 9.01 -4.77
N GLU A 166 4.52 7.75 -5.10
CA GLU A 166 5.42 6.90 -4.35
C GLU A 166 6.40 6.23 -5.30
N LEU A 167 7.66 6.11 -4.90
CA LEU A 167 8.65 5.28 -5.58
C LEU A 167 9.10 4.19 -4.61
N SER A 168 9.11 2.94 -5.06
CA SER A 168 9.49 1.80 -4.23
C SER A 168 10.52 0.89 -4.87
N LEU A 169 11.28 0.25 -4.00
CA LEU A 169 12.22 -0.81 -4.30
C LEU A 169 11.89 -1.99 -3.41
N SER A 170 11.58 -3.14 -4.00
CA SER A 170 11.32 -4.36 -3.25
C SER A 170 12.03 -5.56 -3.84
N ARG A 171 11.98 -6.68 -3.13
CA ARG A 171 12.49 -7.96 -3.59
C ARG A 171 11.48 -9.05 -3.26
N PHE A 172 10.98 -9.70 -4.30
CA PHE A 172 10.10 -10.84 -4.15
C PHE A 172 10.90 -12.13 -3.90
N ILE A 173 10.54 -12.86 -2.85
CA ILE A 173 11.14 -14.14 -2.50
C ILE A 173 10.00 -15.15 -2.40
N GLN A 174 10.05 -16.17 -3.25
CA GLN A 174 9.11 -17.28 -3.25
C GLN A 174 9.82 -18.58 -2.86
N ILE A 175 9.20 -19.32 -1.95
CA ILE A 175 9.67 -20.64 -1.52
C ILE A 175 8.49 -21.61 -1.66
N ASP A 176 8.57 -22.47 -2.66
CA ASP A 176 7.54 -23.47 -2.91
C ASP A 176 7.77 -24.72 -2.05
N LYS A 177 6.67 -25.38 -1.70
CA LYS A 177 6.67 -26.72 -1.08
C LYS A 177 7.41 -26.77 0.26
N ILE A 178 7.20 -25.77 1.13
CA ILE A 178 7.81 -25.72 2.46
C ILE A 178 7.35 -26.89 3.33
N PHE A 179 6.03 -27.09 3.45
CA PHE A 179 5.46 -28.15 4.28
C PHE A 179 4.63 -29.14 3.44
N THR A 180 4.02 -28.71 2.34
CA THR A 180 3.14 -29.56 1.51
C THR A 180 3.42 -29.38 0.03
N LYS A 181 2.99 -30.33 -0.81
CA LYS A 181 3.18 -30.22 -2.27
C LYS A 181 2.46 -29.04 -2.96
N HIS A 182 1.55 -28.36 -2.26
CA HIS A 182 0.73 -27.27 -2.80
C HIS A 182 0.84 -25.97 -2.00
N ASP A 183 1.82 -25.88 -1.09
CA ASP A 183 2.04 -24.65 -0.33
C ASP A 183 3.15 -23.79 -0.92
N VAL A 184 3.06 -22.51 -0.61
CA VAL A 184 4.02 -21.50 -1.03
C VAL A 184 4.18 -20.47 0.08
N LEU A 185 5.41 -20.07 0.37
CA LEU A 185 5.72 -18.93 1.21
C LEU A 185 6.26 -17.81 0.33
N MET A 186 5.69 -16.62 0.49
CA MET A 186 6.07 -15.41 -0.22
C MET A 186 6.52 -14.37 0.80
N ILE A 187 7.66 -13.74 0.55
CA ILE A 187 8.24 -12.68 1.39
C ILE A 187 8.62 -11.53 0.46
N ASN A 188 8.13 -10.32 0.75
CA ASN A 188 8.33 -9.15 -0.12
C ASN A 188 8.89 -7.93 0.63
N PRO A 189 10.11 -8.00 1.20
CA PRO A 189 10.73 -6.84 1.83
C PRO A 189 10.89 -5.70 0.83
N GLY A 190 10.63 -4.48 1.28
CA GLY A 190 10.86 -3.31 0.46
C GLY A 190 10.91 -2.01 1.25
N ILE A 191 11.24 -0.97 0.50
CA ILE A 191 11.27 0.42 0.96
C ILE A 191 10.55 1.29 -0.05
N SER A 192 9.99 2.40 0.40
CA SER A 192 9.42 3.42 -0.46
C SER A 192 9.72 4.83 0.03
N ILE A 193 9.70 5.78 -0.89
CA ILE A 193 9.67 7.22 -0.62
C ILE A 193 8.36 7.78 -1.18
N SER A 194 7.64 8.55 -0.38
CA SER A 194 6.38 9.16 -0.78
C SER A 194 6.49 10.68 -0.86
N PHE A 195 5.72 11.24 -1.78
CA PHE A 195 5.58 12.65 -2.06
C PHE A 195 4.10 12.97 -2.26
N GLY A 196 3.69 14.16 -1.90
CA GLY A 196 2.28 14.54 -1.98
C GLY A 196 2.09 16.04 -1.93
N THR A 197 0.97 16.47 -2.50
CA THR A 197 0.40 17.78 -2.20
C THR A 197 -0.23 17.76 -0.80
N ASP A 198 -0.15 18.87 -0.10
CA ASP A 198 -0.55 18.97 1.30
C ASP A 198 -1.80 19.84 1.53
N TYR A 199 -2.57 20.16 0.48
CA TYR A 199 -3.77 20.99 0.60
C TYR A 199 -4.77 20.44 1.61
N TRP A 200 -4.90 19.11 1.66
CA TRP A 200 -5.79 18.38 2.56
C TRP A 200 -5.48 18.62 4.05
N LEU A 201 -4.22 18.90 4.41
CA LEU A 201 -3.83 19.16 5.80
C LEU A 201 -4.51 20.40 6.38
N TYR A 202 -4.84 21.37 5.52
CA TYR A 202 -5.36 22.66 5.94
C TYR A 202 -6.87 22.78 5.68
N GLU A 203 -7.51 21.80 5.03
CA GLU A 203 -8.88 21.93 4.54
C GLU A 203 -9.89 22.31 5.64
N ASN A 204 -9.74 21.71 6.82
CA ASN A 204 -10.63 21.92 7.97
C ASN A 204 -10.20 23.04 8.92
N MET A 205 -9.12 23.76 8.62
CA MET A 205 -8.65 24.89 9.43
C MET A 205 -9.44 26.16 9.12
N SER A 206 -9.74 26.94 10.16
CA SER A 206 -10.23 28.31 10.01
C SER A 206 -9.18 29.21 9.36
N LEU A 207 -9.60 30.38 8.84
CA LEU A 207 -8.70 31.33 8.19
C LEU A 207 -7.54 31.77 9.11
N THR A 208 -7.81 31.97 10.40
CA THR A 208 -6.80 32.39 11.38
C THR A 208 -5.82 31.26 11.69
N GLU A 209 -6.30 30.01 11.79
CA GLU A 209 -5.43 28.84 11.98
C GLU A 209 -4.52 28.61 10.78
N LYS A 210 -5.06 28.75 9.54
CA LYS A 210 -4.25 28.68 8.32
C LYS A 210 -3.14 29.72 8.30
N GLN A 211 -3.47 30.99 8.56
CA GLN A 211 -2.49 32.07 8.55
C GLN A 211 -1.36 31.85 9.57
N THR A 212 -1.72 31.36 10.76
CA THR A 212 -0.75 31.04 11.82
C THR A 212 0.15 29.89 11.38
N THR A 213 -0.44 28.78 10.93
CA THR A 213 0.28 27.59 10.45
C THR A 213 1.23 27.92 9.29
N PHE A 214 0.76 28.71 8.31
CA PHE A 214 1.56 29.11 7.15
C PHE A 214 2.74 29.99 7.53
N THR A 215 2.53 30.94 8.44
CA THR A 215 3.60 31.79 8.98
C THR A 215 4.64 30.95 9.73
N GLU A 216 4.20 29.98 10.52
CA GLU A 216 5.08 29.06 11.24
C GLU A 216 5.89 28.19 10.30
N LEU A 217 5.27 27.60 9.27
CA LEU A 217 5.95 26.82 8.24
C LEU A 217 6.99 27.64 7.47
N GLU A 218 6.63 28.86 7.04
CA GLU A 218 7.56 29.77 6.36
C GLU A 218 8.77 30.12 7.25
N ASN A 219 8.54 30.39 8.54
CA ASN A 219 9.61 30.68 9.49
C ASN A 219 10.58 29.51 9.68
N GLN A 220 10.11 28.27 9.49
CA GLN A 220 10.96 27.06 9.49
C GLN A 220 11.56 26.74 8.10
N GLY A 221 11.26 27.55 7.08
CA GLY A 221 11.75 27.34 5.71
C GLY A 221 10.97 26.27 4.93
N TYR A 222 9.77 25.91 5.38
CA TYR A 222 8.88 25.01 4.66
C TYR A 222 7.88 25.79 3.80
N SER A 223 7.62 25.30 2.59
CA SER A 223 6.49 25.72 1.78
C SER A 223 5.22 24.97 2.18
N TYR A 224 4.06 25.57 1.96
CA TYR A 224 2.72 24.99 2.17
C TYR A 224 1.95 25.00 0.84
N GLU A 225 0.87 24.22 0.77
CA GLU A 225 0.01 24.10 -0.41
C GLU A 225 0.82 23.74 -1.67
N ASN A 226 1.74 22.78 -1.53
CA ASN A 226 2.72 22.41 -2.50
C ASN A 226 2.98 20.89 -2.53
N PHE A 227 3.51 20.41 -3.66
CA PHE A 227 4.00 19.04 -3.77
C PHE A 227 5.36 18.92 -3.06
N SER A 228 5.45 18.03 -2.07
CA SER A 228 6.64 17.90 -1.23
C SER A 228 6.88 16.46 -0.76
N TYR A 229 8.09 16.19 -0.27
CA TYR A 229 8.46 14.90 0.31
C TYR A 229 7.70 14.64 1.61
N GLU A 230 6.99 13.51 1.67
CA GLU A 230 6.15 13.11 2.80
C GLU A 230 6.83 12.17 3.77
N GLY A 231 7.66 11.25 3.26
CA GLY A 231 8.31 10.29 4.14
C GLY A 231 8.93 9.09 3.44
N PHE A 232 9.50 8.24 4.28
CA PHE A 232 10.16 7.01 3.92
C PHE A 232 9.49 5.85 4.65
N THR A 233 9.17 4.79 3.93
CA THR A 233 8.50 3.61 4.48
C THR A 233 9.37 2.38 4.30
N ILE A 234 9.39 1.52 5.33
CA ILE A 234 9.91 0.15 5.25
C ILE A 234 8.70 -0.78 5.39
N PHE A 235 8.60 -1.79 4.53
CA PHE A 235 7.53 -2.77 4.58
C PHE A 235 8.05 -4.20 4.47
N LEU A 236 7.37 -5.12 5.15
CA LEU A 236 7.64 -6.56 5.13
C LEU A 236 6.33 -7.36 5.18
N PRO A 237 5.73 -7.64 4.02
CA PRO A 237 4.66 -8.60 3.84
C PRO A 237 5.24 -10.01 3.79
N VAL A 238 4.60 -10.92 4.53
CA VAL A 238 4.88 -12.35 4.51
C VAL A 238 3.55 -13.08 4.32
N SER A 239 3.44 -13.84 3.24
CA SER A 239 2.22 -14.58 2.90
C SER A 239 2.50 -16.07 2.84
N TYR A 240 1.64 -16.86 3.48
CA TYR A 240 1.62 -18.31 3.34
C TYR A 240 0.35 -18.73 2.61
N GLY A 241 0.53 -19.41 1.47
CA GLY A 241 -0.54 -19.85 0.60
C GLY A 241 -0.68 -21.37 0.56
N ILE A 242 -1.92 -21.86 0.49
CA ILE A 242 -2.24 -23.25 0.11
C ILE A 242 -3.32 -23.19 -0.97
N LYS A 243 -2.98 -23.65 -2.18
CA LYS A 243 -3.86 -23.54 -3.36
C LYS A 243 -4.30 -22.09 -3.60
N ASN A 244 -5.58 -21.80 -3.34
CA ASN A 244 -6.19 -20.51 -3.62
C ASN A 244 -6.41 -19.65 -2.36
N ILE A 245 -5.98 -20.13 -1.19
CA ILE A 245 -6.13 -19.41 0.08
C ILE A 245 -4.76 -18.93 0.53
N TYR A 246 -4.68 -17.66 0.92
CA TYR A 246 -3.46 -17.01 1.39
C TYR A 246 -3.70 -16.31 2.72
N LEU A 247 -2.85 -16.56 3.70
CA LEU A 247 -2.77 -15.81 4.94
C LEU A 247 -1.55 -14.90 4.89
N THR A 248 -1.75 -13.60 5.01
CA THR A 248 -0.68 -12.59 4.95
C THR A 248 -0.57 -11.87 6.27
N GLY A 249 0.66 -11.74 6.78
CA GLY A 249 1.01 -10.79 7.83
C GLY A 249 1.93 -9.72 7.24
N SER A 250 1.55 -8.46 7.37
CA SER A 250 2.30 -7.32 6.87
C SER A 250 2.74 -6.44 8.02
N TRP A 251 4.01 -6.10 8.07
CA TRP A 251 4.55 -5.07 8.96
C TRP A 251 5.00 -3.86 8.15
N LEU A 252 4.75 -2.67 8.66
CA LEU A 252 5.21 -1.40 8.08
C LEU A 252 5.79 -0.48 9.16
N TYR A 253 6.72 0.36 8.72
CA TYR A 253 7.28 1.44 9.53
C TYR A 253 7.50 2.68 8.65
N LYS A 254 6.83 3.79 8.98
CA LYS A 254 6.90 5.06 8.26
C LYS A 254 7.66 6.09 9.08
N ILE A 255 8.62 6.75 8.43
CA ILE A 255 9.36 7.90 8.93
C ILE A 255 8.86 9.12 8.16
N PRO A 256 8.17 10.07 8.80
CA PRO A 256 7.70 11.28 8.13
C PRO A 256 8.88 12.16 7.69
N GLY A 257 8.67 12.94 6.64
CA GLY A 257 9.61 14.00 6.23
C GLY A 257 9.59 15.16 7.22
N ASN A 258 10.68 15.94 7.26
CA ASN A 258 10.88 16.98 8.28
C ASN A 258 9.71 17.97 8.44
N LYS A 259 9.04 18.33 7.33
CA LYS A 259 7.85 19.21 7.36
C LYS A 259 6.69 18.57 8.12
N TYR A 260 6.43 17.28 7.86
CA TYR A 260 5.34 16.54 8.49
C TYR A 260 5.67 16.23 9.95
N GLU A 261 6.93 15.92 10.26
CA GLU A 261 7.43 15.82 11.64
C GLU A 261 7.24 17.15 12.41
N TYR A 262 7.52 18.30 11.76
CA TYR A 262 7.25 19.62 12.35
C TYR A 262 5.76 19.87 12.61
N LEU A 263 4.88 19.38 11.74
CA LEU A 263 3.43 19.40 11.91
C LEU A 263 2.93 18.37 12.95
N GLY A 264 3.84 17.68 13.63
CA GLY A 264 3.54 16.77 14.73
C GLY A 264 3.43 15.29 14.33
N TRP A 265 3.72 14.93 13.07
CA TRP A 265 3.66 13.52 12.68
C TRP A 265 4.79 12.74 13.32
N GLU A 266 4.43 11.71 14.06
CA GLU A 266 5.39 10.79 14.64
C GLU A 266 5.75 9.63 13.68
N ASN A 267 6.81 8.90 14.03
CA ASN A 267 7.11 7.64 13.37
C ASN A 267 5.98 6.64 13.64
N GLN A 268 5.41 6.07 12.57
CA GLN A 268 4.30 5.13 12.69
C GLN A 268 4.75 3.71 12.38
N SER A 269 4.28 2.76 13.17
CA SER A 269 4.44 1.33 12.87
C SER A 269 3.09 0.66 12.86
N GLY A 270 2.87 -0.17 11.84
CA GLY A 270 1.62 -0.88 11.67
C GLY A 270 1.83 -2.36 11.43
N ILE A 271 0.84 -3.14 11.85
CA ILE A 271 0.68 -4.54 11.45
C ILE A 271 -0.68 -4.75 10.83
N MET A 272 -0.76 -5.59 9.81
CA MET A 272 -2.02 -5.99 9.19
C MET A 272 -2.01 -7.49 8.94
N PHE A 273 -3.14 -8.13 9.24
CA PHE A 273 -3.36 -9.52 8.89
C PHE A 273 -4.46 -9.62 7.85
N SER A 274 -4.24 -10.44 6.83
CA SER A 274 -5.14 -10.57 5.70
C SER A 274 -5.39 -12.03 5.36
N LEU A 275 -6.63 -12.35 5.02
CA LEU A 275 -7.02 -13.62 4.43
C LEU A 275 -7.54 -13.36 3.02
N THR A 276 -6.88 -13.93 2.03
CA THR A 276 -7.26 -13.83 0.61
C THR A 276 -7.69 -15.18 0.07
N TYR A 277 -8.76 -15.18 -0.73
CA TYR A 277 -9.23 -16.34 -1.49
C TYR A 277 -9.41 -15.98 -2.96
N PHE A 278 -8.89 -16.82 -3.85
CA PHE A 278 -9.06 -16.70 -5.30
C PHE A 278 -10.00 -17.78 -5.85
N LEU A 279 -11.03 -17.36 -6.58
CA LEU A 279 -11.86 -18.23 -7.39
C LEU A 279 -11.46 -18.04 -8.85
N ASN A 280 -10.72 -19.00 -9.41
CA ASN A 280 -10.29 -18.96 -10.81
C ASN A 280 -11.34 -19.65 -11.68
N PHE A 281 -11.74 -18.99 -12.77
CA PHE A 281 -12.60 -19.56 -13.79
C PHE A 281 -11.75 -20.15 -14.90
N ASN A 282 -11.72 -21.48 -14.98
CA ASN A 282 -11.18 -22.17 -16.15
C ASN A 282 -12.13 -21.96 -17.34
N LYS A 283 -11.58 -21.91 -18.55
CA LYS A 283 -12.36 -21.87 -19.79
C LYS A 283 -13.32 -23.06 -19.91
#